data_AF-A0A945UT35-F1
#
_entry.id   AF-A0A945UT35-F1
#
_cell.length_a   1.000
_cell.length_b   1.000
_cell.length_c   1.000
_cell.angle_alpha   90.00
_cell.angle_beta   90.00
_cell.angle_gamma   90.00
#
_symmetry.space_group_name_H-M   'P 1'
#
loop_
_entity.id
_entity.type
_entity.pdbx_description
1 polymer ?
#
loop_
_entity_poly.entity_id
_entity_poly.type
_entity_poly.pdbx_seq_one_letter_code
_entity_poly.pdbx_strand_id
1 'polypeptide(L)' 'IRTIRDHHQWFSHYHTGGNPGRHELDGDRQEIDYPAVMRAITDTGYTGFVGQEFIPAEADAIASLRRAINLCSV' A
#
# COMPACT_ATOMS: atom_id res chain seq x y z
N ILE A 1 9.13 -3.72 5.91
CA ILE A 1 10.20 -3.92 4.90
C ILE A 1 10.95 -5.23 5.06
N ARG A 2 11.69 -5.47 6.17
CA ARG A 2 12.47 -6.71 6.38
C ARG A 2 11.65 -7.99 6.12
N THR A 3 10.46 -8.06 6.69
CA THR A 3 9.52 -9.19 6.49
C THR A 3 9.22 -9.50 5.02
N ILE A 4 9.10 -8.47 4.16
CA ILE A 4 8.88 -8.67 2.72
C ILE A 4 10.14 -9.30 2.11
N ARG A 5 11.31 -8.72 2.37
CA ARG A 5 12.58 -9.23 1.83
C ARG A 5 12.88 -10.67 2.25
N ASP A 6 12.56 -11.04 3.49
CA ASP A 6 12.91 -12.35 4.04
C ASP A 6 11.91 -13.46 3.63
N HIS A 7 10.68 -13.08 3.27
CA HIS A 7 9.56 -14.02 3.15
C HIS A 7 8.70 -13.89 1.88
N HIS A 8 9.03 -12.98 0.95
CA HIS A 8 8.23 -12.74 -0.26
C HIS A 8 7.93 -14.00 -1.10
N GLN A 9 8.79 -15.01 -1.05
CA GLN A 9 8.59 -16.30 -1.72
C GLN A 9 7.30 -17.01 -1.29
N TRP A 10 6.73 -16.64 -0.14
CA TRP A 10 5.48 -17.18 0.39
C TRP A 10 4.29 -16.23 0.23
N PHE A 11 4.49 -15.04 -0.32
CA PHE A 11 3.44 -14.04 -0.50
C PHE A 11 2.95 -14.04 -1.94
N SER A 12 1.70 -14.45 -2.16
CA SER A 12 1.07 -14.43 -3.49
C SER A 12 0.42 -13.09 -3.82
N HIS A 13 0.00 -12.33 -2.80
CA HIS A 13 -0.74 -11.09 -2.99
C HIS A 13 -0.54 -10.12 -1.82
N TYR A 14 -0.65 -8.82 -2.11
CA TYR A 14 -0.46 -7.74 -1.15
C TYR A 14 -1.68 -6.82 -1.14
N HIS A 15 -2.11 -6.41 0.04
CA HIS A 15 -3.17 -5.41 0.23
C HIS A 15 -2.61 -4.18 0.98
N THR A 16 -3.20 -3.01 0.74
CA THR A 16 -2.88 -1.75 1.42
C THR A 16 -4.05 -1.24 2.26
N GLY A 17 -3.74 -0.45 3.29
CA GLY A 17 -4.70 0.24 4.14
C GLY A 17 -3.99 0.98 5.27
N GLY A 18 -4.24 2.29 5.41
CA GLY A 18 -3.50 3.14 6.34
C GLY A 18 -3.58 2.65 7.79
N ASN A 19 -2.50 2.80 8.56
CA ASN A 19 -2.49 2.46 9.98
C ASN A 19 -2.21 3.69 10.84
N PRO A 20 -3.01 3.98 11.88
CA PRO A 20 -4.21 3.28 12.33
C PRO A 20 -5.48 3.56 11.49
N GLY A 21 -6.51 2.74 11.68
CA GLY A 21 -7.89 3.02 11.21
C GLY A 21 -8.25 2.47 9.83
N ARG A 22 -7.28 2.01 9.02
CA ARG A 22 -7.50 1.42 7.69
C ARG A 22 -8.16 2.38 6.70
N HIS A 23 -7.74 3.65 6.77
CA HIS A 23 -8.16 4.74 5.90
C HIS A 23 -7.12 5.03 4.81
N GLU A 24 -7.03 6.28 4.35
CA GLU A 24 -6.09 6.73 3.33
C GLU A 24 -4.63 6.36 3.64
N LEU A 25 -3.84 6.22 2.58
CA LEU A 25 -2.45 5.72 2.64
C LEU A 25 -1.41 6.83 2.79
N ASP A 26 -1.83 8.09 2.64
CA ASP A 26 -0.98 9.27 2.62
C ASP A 26 -1.21 10.19 3.84
N GLY A 27 -0.27 11.12 4.03
CA GLY A 27 -0.34 12.15 5.06
C GLY A 27 -0.02 11.69 6.48
N ASP A 28 -0.09 12.64 7.42
CA ASP A 28 0.37 12.47 8.81
C ASP A 28 -0.63 11.74 9.73
N ARG A 29 -1.76 11.27 9.16
CA ARG A 29 -2.82 10.58 9.90
C ARG A 29 -2.57 9.07 10.02
N GLN A 30 -1.55 8.57 9.33
CA GLN A 30 -1.14 7.17 9.30
C GLN A 30 0.39 7.07 9.31
N GLU A 31 0.94 5.90 9.66
CA GLU A 31 2.37 5.74 9.97
C GLU A 31 3.21 4.97 8.93
N ILE A 32 2.57 4.38 7.90
CA ILE A 32 3.24 3.49 6.95
C ILE A 32 3.79 4.30 5.77
N ASP A 33 5.09 4.20 5.51
CA ASP A 33 5.71 4.69 4.27
C ASP A 33 5.41 3.73 3.12
N TYR A 34 4.26 3.91 2.47
CA TYR A 34 3.83 3.10 1.34
C TYR A 34 4.79 3.13 0.14
N PRO A 35 5.36 4.28 -0.28
CA PRO A 35 6.38 4.29 -1.31
C PRO A 35 7.57 3.36 -1.00
N ALA A 36 8.07 3.34 0.25
CA ALA A 36 9.14 2.42 0.63
C ALA A 36 8.68 0.96 0.65
N VAL A 37 7.45 0.68 1.08
CA VAL A 37 6.86 -0.67 1.02
C VAL A 37 6.74 -1.16 -0.42
N MET A 38 6.23 -0.34 -1.34
CA MET A 38 6.07 -0.73 -2.75
C MET A 38 7.41 -0.98 -3.41
N ARG A 39 8.42 -0.13 -3.20
CA ARG A 39 9.78 -0.40 -3.69
C ARG A 39 10.30 -1.74 -3.19
N ALA A 40 10.12 -2.04 -1.90
CA ALA A 40 10.54 -3.33 -1.35
C ALA A 40 9.79 -4.53 -1.94
N ILE A 41 8.53 -4.38 -2.37
CA ILE A 41 7.79 -5.43 -3.08
C ILE A 41 8.34 -5.58 -4.50
N THR A 42 8.50 -4.47 -5.24
CA THR A 42 9.05 -4.47 -6.60
C THR A 42 10.46 -5.06 -6.65
N ASP A 43 11.32 -4.73 -5.68
CA ASP A 43 12.69 -5.25 -5.56
C ASP A 43 12.74 -6.79 -5.44
N THR A 44 11.66 -7.44 -5.01
CA THR A 44 11.56 -8.91 -4.94
C THR A 44 11.26 -9.56 -6.29
N GLY A 45 11.02 -8.76 -7.34
CA GLY A 45 10.58 -9.23 -8.65
C GLY A 45 9.09 -9.58 -8.71
N TYR A 46 8.27 -9.07 -7.79
CA TYR A 46 6.82 -9.30 -7.81
C TYR A 46 6.18 -8.61 -9.03
N THR A 47 5.45 -9.38 -9.84
CA THR A 47 4.77 -8.90 -11.06
C THR A 47 3.25 -8.99 -10.99
N GLY A 48 2.72 -9.36 -9.81
CA GLY A 48 1.29 -9.42 -9.57
C GLY A 48 0.67 -8.06 -9.26
N PHE A 49 -0.57 -8.08 -8.78
CA PHE A 49 -1.31 -6.87 -8.42
C PHE A 49 -1.22 -6.58 -6.92
N VAL A 50 -1.36 -5.30 -6.55
CA VAL A 50 -1.55 -4.86 -5.17
C VAL A 50 -2.98 -4.34 -5.01
N GLY A 51 -3.72 -4.92 -4.07
CA GLY A 51 -5.09 -4.52 -3.75
C GLY A 51 -5.13 -3.26 -2.89
N GLN A 52 -5.93 -2.27 -3.29
CA GLN A 52 -6.20 -1.07 -2.48
C GLN A 52 -7.39 -1.35 -1.56
N GLU A 53 -7.14 -1.84 -0.35
CA GLU A 53 -8.15 -2.39 0.57
C GLU A 53 -8.33 -1.55 1.84
N PHE A 54 -8.81 -0.32 1.63
CA PHE A 54 -9.05 0.65 2.68
C PHE A 54 -10.44 1.27 2.58
N ILE A 55 -10.88 1.92 3.66
CA ILE A 55 -12.16 2.61 3.74
C ILE A 55 -11.88 4.12 3.72
N PRO A 56 -12.18 4.83 2.62
CA PRO A 56 -11.99 6.28 2.57
C PRO A 56 -12.75 6.98 3.70
N ALA A 57 -12.06 7.84 4.44
CA ALA A 57 -12.65 8.74 5.43
C ALA A 57 -13.05 10.08 4.80
N GLU A 58 -12.46 10.43 3.66
CA GLU A 58 -12.83 11.61 2.89
C GLU A 58 -14.16 11.43 2.15
N ALA A 59 -14.85 12.55 1.88
CA ALA A 59 -16.13 12.55 1.16
C ALA A 59 -15.99 12.05 -0.29
N ASP A 60 -14.85 12.30 -0.95
CA ASP A 60 -14.59 11.81 -2.31
C ASP A 60 -13.76 10.52 -2.28
N ALA A 61 -14.48 9.39 -2.23
CA ALA A 61 -13.90 8.06 -2.23
C ALA A 61 -13.09 7.76 -3.50
N ILE A 62 -13.49 8.30 -4.66
CA ILE A 62 -12.81 8.03 -5.94
C ILE A 62 -11.51 8.82 -6.01
N ALA A 63 -11.48 10.07 -5.55
CA ALA A 63 -10.24 10.83 -5.42
C ALA A 63 -9.27 10.13 -4.46
N SER A 64 -9.76 9.62 -3.33
CA SER A 64 -8.96 8.85 -2.36
C SER A 64 -8.33 7.61 -3.00
N LEU A 65 -9.12 6.82 -3.74
CA LEU A 65 -8.60 5.66 -4.46
C LEU A 65 -7.55 6.03 -5.51
N ARG A 66 -7.75 7.11 -6.28
CA ARG A 66 -6.76 7.58 -7.27
C ARG A 66 -5.43 7.95 -6.60
N ARG A 67 -5.47 8.65 -5.46
CA ARG A 67 -4.25 8.99 -4.70
C ARG A 67 -3.55 7.75 -4.19
N ALA A 68 -4.29 6.79 -3.64
CA ALA A 68 -3.73 5.51 -3.19
C ALA A 68 -3.03 4.74 -4.31
N ILE A 69 -3.63 4.66 -5.50
CA ILE A 69 -3.02 4.03 -6.69
C ILE A 69 -1.74 4.77 -7.10
N ASN A 70 -1.78 6.11 -7.20
CA ASN A 70 -0.63 6.90 -7.60
C ASN A 70 0.53 6.78 -6.60
N LEU A 71 0.24 6.83 -5.30
CA LEU A 71 1.23 6.65 -4.23
C LEU A 71 1.91 5.28 -4.31
N CYS A 72 1.14 4.25 -4.69
CA CYS A 72 1.62 2.87 -4.76
C CYS A 72 2.26 2.50 -6.11
N SER A 73 2.24 3.40 -7.09
CA SER A 73 2.83 3.19 -8.41
C SER A 73 4.27 3.68 -8.39
N VAL A 74 5.22 2.75 -8.26
CA VAL A 74 6.68 3.00 -8.19
C VAL A 74 7.43 2.42 -9.37
#